data_AF-A0A497IPA6-F1
#
_entry.id   AF-A0A497IPA6-F1
#
_cell.length_a   1.000
_cell.length_b   1.000
_cell.length_c   1.000
_cell.angle_alpha   90.00
_cell.angle_beta   90.00
_cell.angle_gamma   90.00
#
_symmetry.space_group_name_H-M   'P 1'
#
loop_
_entity.id
_entity.type
_entity.pdbx_description
1 polymer ?
#
loop_
_entity_poly.entity_id
_entity_poly.type
_entity_poly.pdbx_seq_one_letter_code
_entity_poly.pdbx_strand_id
1 'polypeptide(L)'
;MNKEHEMVQEIYAISNLINKGEYQKAIDSLLNLETKNPENRTINFNKVGLLIDIGCGLKDFDIVKKGVVAGEKLLKDSSYEDYKVTLYYNIANGYMSLYQLEYDKERDVERIVDNENLQNAKRKFREALKEVNHFDSEFRSQLWTNYGNCLDSLGRGVEALYAYDEALKIDSNFPIALGNKAMAMRFFADISGEYREAMHIKSSQMLKSASENKDLVKFGGIAAKKGFENEIQQIEKLFEDKRVLSKNLKHPKYDLSYMTKFEKFYIEFCSKHKLFLNFHIHEDKCEASIVDPIFISMVTPIGDSETYNNIAKYINQIKEDYAIARLLLAQSQFKREDLDNISKRTTFVNTLDYSMFNIYVGLLKSAFKETYNILDKISRFIKEYYK
;
A
#
# COMPACT_ATOMS: atom_id res chain seq x y z
N MET A 1 37.91 11.14 -24.83
CA MET A 1 36.62 11.04 -24.12
C MET A 1 36.22 9.57 -24.14
N ASN A 2 35.83 9.01 -22.99
CA ASN A 2 35.70 7.57 -22.81
C ASN A 2 34.39 7.07 -23.45
N LYS A 3 34.40 5.98 -24.25
CA LYS A 3 33.20 5.43 -24.92
C LYS A 3 32.03 5.19 -23.96
N GLU A 4 32.33 4.88 -22.70
CA GLU A 4 31.35 4.69 -21.63
C GLU A 4 30.60 5.98 -21.25
N HIS A 5 31.29 7.12 -21.30
CA HIS A 5 30.67 8.42 -21.05
C HIS A 5 29.69 8.80 -22.17
N GLU A 6 30.04 8.54 -23.43
CA GLU A 6 29.17 8.77 -24.58
C GLU A 6 27.88 7.93 -24.49
N MET A 7 27.99 6.65 -24.10
CA MET A 7 26.81 5.78 -23.91
C MET A 7 25.87 6.28 -22.80
N VAL A 8 26.41 6.75 -21.67
CA VAL A 8 25.58 7.32 -20.60
C VAL A 8 24.83 8.57 -21.08
N GLN A 9 25.46 9.41 -21.90
CA GLN A 9 24.80 10.57 -22.50
C GLN A 9 23.70 10.15 -23.48
N GLU A 10 23.90 9.10 -24.26
CA GLU A 10 22.86 8.56 -25.15
C GLU A 10 21.65 8.03 -24.36
N ILE A 11 21.87 7.27 -23.28
CA ILE A 11 20.79 6.81 -22.39
C ILE A 11 20.04 8.00 -21.79
N TYR A 12 20.75 9.02 -21.31
CA TYR A 12 20.14 10.23 -20.78
C TYR A 12 19.32 10.99 -21.84
N ALA A 13 19.80 11.04 -23.09
CA ALA A 13 19.07 11.63 -24.20
C ALA A 13 17.76 10.88 -24.49
N ILE A 14 17.76 9.55 -24.42
CA ILE A 14 16.55 8.73 -24.55
C ILE A 14 15.56 9.06 -23.43
N SER A 15 16.01 9.11 -22.17
CA SER A 15 15.15 9.50 -21.03
C SER A 15 14.55 10.90 -21.20
N ASN A 16 15.30 11.85 -21.77
CA ASN A 16 14.78 13.18 -22.06
C ASN A 16 13.71 13.19 -23.15
N LEU A 17 13.81 12.33 -24.16
CA LEU A 17 12.76 12.15 -25.16
C LEU A 17 11.48 11.60 -24.52
N ILE A 18 11.60 10.61 -23.63
CA ILE A 18 10.48 10.06 -22.86
C ILE A 18 9.79 11.16 -22.04
N ASN A 19 10.56 11.97 -21.31
CA ASN A 19 10.03 13.09 -20.51
C ASN A 19 9.29 14.16 -21.33
N LYS A 20 9.63 14.29 -22.62
CA LYS A 20 8.95 15.19 -23.56
C LYS A 20 7.76 14.55 -24.27
N GLY A 21 7.48 13.28 -24.02
CA GLY A 21 6.45 12.51 -24.72
C GLY A 21 6.82 12.10 -26.14
N GLU A 22 8.11 12.21 -26.51
CA GLU A 22 8.62 11.86 -27.85
C GLU A 22 8.94 10.35 -27.94
N TYR A 23 7.98 9.49 -27.57
CA TYR A 23 8.21 8.06 -27.36
C TYR A 23 8.65 7.30 -28.62
N GLN A 24 8.15 7.68 -29.80
CA GLN A 24 8.58 7.06 -31.06
C GLN A 24 10.06 7.32 -31.34
N LYS A 25 10.54 8.55 -31.10
CA LYS A 25 11.97 8.85 -31.26
C LYS A 25 12.81 8.11 -30.21
N ALA A 26 12.29 8.01 -28.98
CA ALA A 26 12.96 7.30 -27.90
C ALA A 26 13.17 5.81 -28.25
N ILE A 27 12.16 5.13 -28.81
CA ILE A 27 12.31 3.71 -29.21
C ILE A 27 13.30 3.55 -30.36
N ASP A 28 13.25 4.44 -31.36
CA ASP A 28 14.17 4.39 -32.51
C ASP A 28 15.62 4.60 -32.05
N SER A 29 15.86 5.53 -31.12
CA SER A 29 17.16 5.76 -30.50
C SER A 29 17.64 4.56 -29.68
N LEU A 30 16.75 3.93 -28.89
CA LEU A 30 17.08 2.76 -28.08
C LEU A 30 17.49 1.56 -28.95
N LEU A 31 16.73 1.29 -30.02
CA LEU A 31 17.02 0.19 -30.96
C LEU A 31 18.36 0.40 -31.67
N ASN A 32 18.68 1.63 -32.06
CA ASN A 32 19.98 1.97 -32.66
C ASN A 32 21.14 1.78 -31.67
N LEU A 33 20.96 2.20 -30.41
CA LEU A 33 21.96 2.04 -29.34
C LEU A 33 22.24 0.56 -29.05
N GLU A 34 21.19 -0.27 -28.99
CA GLU A 34 21.29 -1.72 -28.79
C GLU A 34 21.98 -2.40 -29.97
N THR A 35 21.62 -2.05 -31.21
CA THR A 35 22.23 -2.63 -32.42
C THR A 35 23.74 -2.38 -32.49
N LYS A 36 24.19 -1.19 -32.05
CA LYS A 36 25.62 -0.85 -32.01
C LYS A 36 26.37 -1.54 -30.87
N ASN A 37 25.68 -1.98 -29.81
CA ASN A 37 26.30 -2.44 -28.56
C ASN A 37 25.53 -3.62 -27.91
N PRO A 38 25.30 -4.74 -28.60
CA PRO A 38 24.34 -5.78 -28.18
C PRO A 38 24.69 -6.47 -26.85
N GLU A 39 25.98 -6.60 -26.52
CA GLU A 39 26.45 -7.29 -25.31
C GLU A 39 26.75 -6.33 -24.15
N ASN A 40 26.45 -5.04 -24.29
CA ASN A 40 26.79 -4.07 -23.26
C ASN A 40 25.88 -4.21 -22.03
N ARG A 41 26.50 -4.50 -20.87
CA ARG A 41 25.80 -4.74 -19.59
C ARG A 41 24.92 -3.56 -19.17
N THR A 42 25.44 -2.33 -19.27
CA THR A 42 24.76 -1.09 -18.86
C THR A 42 23.54 -0.81 -19.75
N ILE A 43 23.66 -0.98 -21.07
CA ILE A 43 22.54 -0.82 -22.00
C ILE A 43 21.48 -1.89 -21.73
N ASN A 44 21.89 -3.15 -21.56
CA ASN A 44 20.99 -4.24 -21.26
C ASN A 44 20.22 -4.04 -19.94
N PHE A 45 20.85 -3.47 -18.91
CA PHE A 45 20.16 -3.09 -17.68
C PHE A 45 19.17 -1.93 -17.91
N ASN A 46 19.62 -0.83 -18.50
CA ASN A 46 18.78 0.39 -18.63
C ASN A 46 17.61 0.20 -19.60
N LYS A 47 17.75 -0.63 -20.64
CA LYS A 47 16.68 -0.88 -21.61
C LYS A 47 15.41 -1.46 -20.98
N VAL A 48 15.52 -2.14 -19.83
CA VAL A 48 14.36 -2.70 -19.11
C VAL A 48 13.37 -1.59 -18.75
N GLY A 49 13.85 -0.56 -18.05
CA GLY A 49 13.01 0.59 -17.67
C GLY A 49 12.58 1.40 -18.90
N LEU A 50 13.51 1.67 -19.81
CA LEU A 50 13.22 2.47 -21.02
C LEU A 50 12.13 1.83 -21.89
N LEU A 51 12.18 0.51 -22.14
CA LEU A 51 11.14 -0.19 -22.90
C LEU A 51 9.78 -0.09 -22.20
N ILE A 52 9.75 -0.22 -20.87
CA ILE A 52 8.51 -0.13 -20.09
C ILE A 52 7.90 1.28 -20.19
N ASP A 53 8.70 2.32 -19.99
CA ASP A 53 8.23 3.71 -20.03
C ASP A 53 7.80 4.13 -21.45
N ILE A 54 8.58 3.74 -22.46
CA ILE A 54 8.27 3.97 -23.88
C ILE A 54 6.98 3.24 -24.27
N GLY A 55 6.87 1.96 -23.94
CA GLY A 55 5.71 1.14 -24.28
C GLY A 55 4.44 1.67 -23.61
N CYS A 56 4.53 2.10 -22.34
CA CYS A 56 3.43 2.76 -21.63
C CYS A 56 3.01 4.06 -22.34
N GLY A 57 3.97 4.92 -22.68
CA GLY A 57 3.71 6.17 -23.40
C GLY A 57 3.07 5.98 -24.78
N LEU A 58 3.49 4.94 -25.52
CA LEU A 58 2.92 4.57 -26.82
C LEU A 58 1.59 3.81 -26.70
N LYS A 59 1.20 3.40 -25.49
CA LYS A 59 0.11 2.45 -25.24
C LYS A 59 0.30 1.11 -25.97
N ASP A 60 1.55 0.69 -26.10
CA ASP A 60 1.96 -0.53 -26.78
C ASP A 60 2.28 -1.63 -25.77
N PHE A 61 1.38 -2.61 -25.68
CA PHE A 61 1.48 -3.75 -24.77
C PHE A 61 2.73 -4.61 -25.04
N ASP A 62 3.09 -4.82 -26.31
CA ASP A 62 4.19 -5.71 -26.68
C ASP A 62 5.55 -5.09 -26.35
N ILE A 63 5.69 -3.76 -26.46
CA ILE A 63 6.91 -3.05 -26.04
C ILE A 63 7.09 -3.16 -24.52
N VAL A 64 6.04 -2.94 -23.73
CA VAL A 64 6.10 -3.11 -22.26
C VAL A 64 6.46 -4.54 -21.91
N LYS A 65 5.82 -5.52 -22.54
CA LYS A 65 6.06 -6.95 -22.31
C LYS A 65 7.51 -7.33 -22.63
N LYS A 66 8.09 -6.80 -23.71
CA LYS A 66 9.52 -6.99 -24.04
C LYS A 66 10.42 -6.48 -22.92
N GLY A 67 10.14 -5.31 -22.35
CA GLY A 67 10.87 -4.77 -21.21
C GLY A 67 10.80 -5.68 -19.96
N VAL A 68 9.59 -6.13 -19.60
CA VAL A 68 9.37 -7.06 -18.48
C VAL A 68 10.14 -8.37 -18.68
N VAL A 69 10.01 -9.00 -19.86
CA VAL A 69 10.70 -10.26 -20.18
C VAL A 69 12.22 -10.09 -20.14
N ALA A 70 12.74 -8.97 -20.67
CA ALA A 70 14.17 -8.66 -20.58
C ALA A 70 14.62 -8.56 -19.12
N GLY A 71 13.89 -7.82 -18.27
CA GLY A 71 14.20 -7.69 -16.85
C GLY A 71 14.19 -9.04 -16.12
N GLU A 72 13.17 -9.88 -16.34
CA GLU A 72 13.08 -11.22 -15.74
C GLU A 72 14.24 -12.13 -16.16
N LYS A 73 14.77 -11.97 -17.39
CA LYS A 73 15.99 -12.68 -17.82
C LYS A 73 17.21 -12.19 -17.04
N LEU A 74 17.38 -10.87 -16.87
CA LEU A 74 18.52 -10.30 -16.14
C LEU A 74 18.52 -10.67 -14.65
N LEU A 75 17.35 -10.80 -14.03
CA LEU A 75 17.24 -11.24 -12.62
C LEU A 75 17.83 -12.64 -12.37
N LYS A 76 17.90 -13.50 -13.41
CA LYS A 76 18.48 -14.85 -13.32
C LYS A 76 19.99 -14.86 -13.58
N ASP A 77 20.55 -13.75 -14.05
CA ASP A 77 21.96 -13.62 -14.37
C ASP A 77 22.69 -13.01 -13.16
N SER A 78 23.60 -13.78 -12.57
CA SER A 78 24.37 -13.36 -11.39
C SER A 78 25.25 -12.14 -11.66
N SER A 79 25.54 -11.83 -12.93
CA SER A 79 26.25 -10.60 -13.28
C SER A 79 25.38 -9.35 -13.08
N TYR A 80 24.09 -9.44 -12.77
CA TYR A 80 23.23 -8.28 -12.48
C TYR A 80 22.82 -8.17 -11.01
N GLU A 81 23.54 -8.82 -10.09
CA GLU A 81 23.23 -8.83 -8.65
C GLU A 81 23.05 -7.42 -8.08
N ASP A 82 23.99 -6.51 -8.37
CA ASP A 82 23.99 -5.13 -7.89
C ASP A 82 22.78 -4.31 -8.38
N TYR A 83 22.11 -4.77 -9.44
CA TYR A 83 20.99 -4.09 -10.07
C TYR A 83 19.63 -4.69 -9.69
N LYS A 84 19.59 -5.76 -8.87
CA LYS A 84 18.37 -6.52 -8.59
C LYS A 84 17.23 -5.68 -8.06
N VAL A 85 17.48 -4.77 -7.11
CA VAL A 85 16.43 -3.90 -6.54
C VAL A 85 15.81 -3.02 -7.63
N THR A 86 16.62 -2.38 -8.47
CA THR A 86 16.12 -1.56 -9.58
C THR A 86 15.42 -2.39 -10.66
N LEU A 87 15.92 -3.59 -10.94
CA LEU A 87 15.26 -4.53 -11.86
C LEU A 87 13.88 -4.94 -11.31
N TYR A 88 13.80 -5.34 -10.04
CA TYR A 88 12.53 -5.67 -9.39
C TYR A 88 11.54 -4.50 -9.45
N TYR A 89 11.99 -3.27 -9.17
CA TYR A 89 11.18 -2.07 -9.26
C TYR A 89 10.66 -1.82 -10.70
N ASN A 90 11.55 -1.84 -11.69
CA ASN A 90 11.18 -1.62 -13.09
C ASN A 90 10.23 -2.70 -13.59
N ILE A 91 10.51 -3.97 -13.31
CA ILE A 91 9.64 -5.10 -13.68
C ILE A 91 8.26 -4.97 -13.04
N ALA A 92 8.19 -4.56 -11.77
CA ALA A 92 6.92 -4.34 -11.08
C ALA A 92 6.10 -3.22 -11.76
N ASN A 93 6.73 -2.09 -12.10
CA ASN A 93 6.09 -1.02 -12.88
C ASN A 93 5.66 -1.51 -14.26
N GLY A 94 6.44 -2.39 -14.90
CA GLY A 94 6.06 -3.02 -16.17
C GLY A 94 4.79 -3.84 -16.07
N TYR A 95 4.69 -4.71 -15.05
CA TYR A 95 3.46 -5.45 -14.78
C TYR A 95 2.26 -4.52 -14.49
N MET A 96 2.47 -3.42 -13.75
CA MET A 96 1.42 -2.39 -13.55
C MET A 96 0.96 -1.77 -14.88
N SER A 97 1.90 -1.42 -15.78
CA SER A 97 1.59 -0.89 -17.11
C SER A 97 0.84 -1.90 -17.98
N LEU A 98 1.24 -3.18 -17.96
CA LEU A 98 0.52 -4.24 -18.69
C LEU A 98 -0.93 -4.35 -18.20
N TYR A 99 -1.13 -4.37 -16.88
CA TYR A 99 -2.47 -4.38 -16.29
C TYR A 99 -3.30 -3.17 -16.74
N GLN A 100 -2.74 -1.96 -16.68
CA GLN A 100 -3.45 -0.74 -17.08
C GLN A 100 -3.87 -0.77 -18.56
N LEU A 101 -2.99 -1.24 -19.45
CA LEU A 101 -3.28 -1.35 -20.88
C LEU A 101 -4.34 -2.41 -21.21
N GLU A 102 -4.42 -3.48 -20.41
CA GLU A 102 -5.49 -4.49 -20.50
C GLU A 102 -6.81 -3.92 -19.96
N TYR A 103 -6.79 -3.31 -18.78
CA TYR A 103 -7.96 -2.79 -18.09
C TYR A 103 -8.63 -1.62 -18.83
N ASP A 104 -7.85 -0.75 -19.48
CA ASP A 104 -8.39 0.36 -20.26
C ASP A 104 -9.13 -0.08 -21.53
N LYS A 105 -8.88 -1.28 -22.04
CA LYS A 105 -9.64 -1.83 -23.18
C LYS A 105 -11.05 -2.25 -22.77
N GLU A 106 -11.20 -2.78 -21.57
CA GLU A 106 -12.46 -3.30 -21.06
C GLU A 106 -12.45 -3.29 -19.54
N ARG A 107 -13.13 -2.29 -18.97
CA ARG A 107 -13.17 -2.03 -17.54
C ARG A 107 -14.17 -2.96 -16.86
N ASP A 108 -13.65 -3.90 -16.10
CA ASP A 108 -14.43 -4.89 -15.38
C ASP A 108 -13.78 -5.16 -14.03
N VAL A 109 -14.54 -5.00 -12.95
CA VAL A 109 -14.07 -5.18 -11.57
C VAL A 109 -13.69 -6.63 -11.31
N GLU A 110 -14.34 -7.59 -11.98
CA GLU A 110 -14.01 -9.02 -11.84
C GLU A 110 -12.60 -9.32 -12.33
N ARG A 111 -12.06 -8.52 -13.27
CA ARG A 111 -10.69 -8.65 -13.81
C ARG A 111 -9.61 -8.15 -12.86
N ILE A 112 -9.98 -7.49 -11.77
CA ILE A 112 -9.05 -7.07 -10.71
C ILE A 112 -8.73 -8.26 -9.81
N VAL A 113 -9.74 -9.08 -9.51
CA VAL A 113 -9.61 -10.26 -8.65
C VAL A 113 -8.69 -11.26 -9.35
N ASP A 114 -7.66 -11.71 -8.62
CA ASP A 114 -6.65 -12.66 -9.11
C ASP A 114 -5.90 -12.25 -10.39
N ASN A 115 -5.86 -10.94 -10.71
CA ASN A 115 -5.13 -10.45 -11.86
C ASN A 115 -3.62 -10.78 -11.78
N GLU A 116 -3.13 -11.59 -12.72
CA GLU A 116 -1.75 -12.08 -12.69
C GLU A 116 -0.72 -10.94 -12.74
N ASN A 117 -0.96 -9.92 -13.55
CA ASN A 117 -0.07 -8.76 -13.66
C ASN A 117 0.03 -8.01 -12.31
N LEU A 118 -1.09 -7.71 -11.66
CA LEU A 118 -1.08 -7.07 -10.34
C LEU A 118 -0.42 -7.95 -9.26
N GLN A 119 -0.66 -9.26 -9.25
CA GLN A 119 -0.03 -10.17 -8.29
C GLN A 119 1.49 -10.24 -8.50
N ASN A 120 1.93 -10.27 -9.77
CA ASN A 120 3.34 -10.21 -10.13
C ASN A 120 3.99 -8.89 -9.73
N ALA A 121 3.33 -7.75 -9.99
CA ALA A 121 3.78 -6.43 -9.55
C ALA A 121 3.96 -6.40 -8.03
N LYS A 122 2.94 -6.82 -7.27
CA LYS A 122 2.98 -6.90 -5.80
C LYS A 122 4.17 -7.71 -5.30
N ARG A 123 4.42 -8.89 -5.90
CA ARG A 123 5.56 -9.75 -5.53
C ARG A 123 6.89 -9.05 -5.81
N LYS A 124 7.05 -8.43 -6.97
CA LYS A 124 8.31 -7.78 -7.38
C LYS A 124 8.60 -6.52 -6.55
N PHE A 125 7.60 -5.70 -6.26
CA PHE A 125 7.76 -4.59 -5.31
C PHE A 125 8.21 -5.08 -3.92
N ARG A 126 7.62 -6.17 -3.42
CA ARG A 126 8.05 -6.77 -2.13
C ARG A 126 9.49 -7.24 -2.14
N GLU A 127 9.96 -7.84 -3.24
CA GLU A 127 11.38 -8.21 -3.37
C GLU A 127 12.29 -6.97 -3.37
N ALA A 128 11.95 -5.92 -4.12
CA ALA A 128 12.69 -4.67 -4.11
C ALA A 128 12.77 -4.04 -2.69
N LEU A 129 11.66 -4.06 -1.95
CA LEU A 129 11.57 -3.48 -0.62
C LEU A 129 12.46 -4.16 0.44
N LYS A 130 12.87 -5.42 0.24
CA LYS A 130 13.74 -6.14 1.20
C LYS A 130 15.12 -5.50 1.34
N GLU A 131 15.65 -4.93 0.25
CA GLU A 131 17.04 -4.44 0.17
C GLU A 131 17.12 -2.95 -0.19
N VAL A 132 15.99 -2.24 -0.16
CA VAL A 132 15.90 -0.84 -0.58
C VAL A 132 16.63 0.15 0.35
N ASN A 133 17.02 -0.26 1.56
CA ASN A 133 17.57 0.64 2.58
C ASN A 133 18.89 1.32 2.15
N HIS A 134 19.60 0.77 1.16
CA HIS A 134 20.84 1.33 0.61
C HIS A 134 20.63 2.37 -0.50
N PHE A 135 19.39 2.56 -0.94
CA PHE A 135 19.03 3.56 -1.95
C PHE A 135 18.72 4.91 -1.30
N ASP A 136 18.77 5.97 -2.10
CA ASP A 136 18.41 7.30 -1.64
C ASP A 136 16.93 7.41 -1.23
N SER A 137 16.60 8.46 -0.49
CA SER A 137 15.25 8.70 0.05
C SER A 137 14.20 8.91 -1.05
N GLU A 138 14.59 9.47 -2.19
CA GLU A 138 13.70 9.73 -3.32
C GLU A 138 13.24 8.40 -3.95
N PHE A 139 14.18 7.49 -4.26
CA PHE A 139 13.87 6.17 -4.80
C PHE A 139 13.06 5.34 -3.81
N ARG A 140 13.44 5.35 -2.53
CA ARG A 140 12.70 4.62 -1.49
C ARG A 140 11.25 5.10 -1.34
N SER A 141 11.02 6.42 -1.40
CA SER A 141 9.68 7.01 -1.34
C SER A 141 8.85 6.63 -2.57
N GLN A 142 9.45 6.67 -3.77
CA GLN A 142 8.81 6.20 -5.01
C GLN A 142 8.44 4.72 -4.94
N LEU A 143 9.34 3.86 -4.48
CA LEU A 143 9.10 2.42 -4.38
C LEU A 143 7.92 2.11 -3.45
N TRP A 144 7.89 2.71 -2.25
CA TRP A 144 6.76 2.55 -1.33
C TRP A 144 5.45 3.08 -1.91
N THR A 145 5.51 4.23 -2.59
CA THR A 145 4.33 4.83 -3.25
C THR A 145 3.78 3.92 -4.35
N ASN A 146 4.64 3.38 -5.21
CA ASN A 146 4.21 2.50 -6.30
C ASN A 146 3.71 1.15 -5.79
N TYR A 147 4.31 0.63 -4.71
CA TYR A 147 3.76 -0.53 -4.01
C TYR A 147 2.36 -0.24 -3.46
N GLY A 148 2.14 0.94 -2.87
CA GLY A 148 0.83 1.42 -2.45
C GLY A 148 -0.16 1.47 -3.62
N ASN A 149 0.24 2.01 -4.77
CA ASN A 149 -0.61 2.07 -5.97
C ASN A 149 -1.01 0.68 -6.48
N CYS A 150 -0.08 -0.28 -6.42
CA CYS A 150 -0.36 -1.68 -6.74
C CYS A 150 -1.39 -2.29 -5.77
N LEU A 151 -1.26 -2.01 -4.47
CA LEU A 151 -2.20 -2.49 -3.45
C LEU A 151 -3.57 -1.86 -3.61
N ASP A 152 -3.64 -0.56 -3.90
CA ASP A 152 -4.88 0.17 -4.16
C ASP A 152 -5.59 -0.40 -5.39
N SER A 153 -4.84 -0.65 -6.48
CA SER A 153 -5.37 -1.29 -7.69
C SER A 153 -5.88 -2.70 -7.44
N LEU A 154 -5.32 -3.42 -6.47
CA LEU A 154 -5.79 -4.74 -6.02
C LEU A 154 -7.01 -4.66 -5.06
N GLY A 155 -7.55 -3.48 -4.79
CA GLY A 155 -8.61 -3.26 -3.82
C GLY A 155 -8.15 -3.36 -2.35
N ARG A 156 -6.85 -3.42 -2.09
CA ARG A 156 -6.25 -3.53 -0.74
C ARG A 156 -5.95 -2.16 -0.16
N GLY A 157 -6.95 -1.27 -0.17
CA GLY A 157 -6.79 0.17 0.16
C GLY A 157 -6.21 0.44 1.56
N VAL A 158 -6.53 -0.39 2.57
CA VAL A 158 -5.95 -0.25 3.93
C VAL A 158 -4.44 -0.51 3.93
N GLU A 159 -3.96 -1.47 3.15
CA GLU A 159 -2.52 -1.71 2.99
C GLU A 159 -1.86 -0.67 2.11
N ALA A 160 -2.58 -0.12 1.13
CA ALA A 160 -2.10 1.01 0.34
C ALA A 160 -1.84 2.24 1.24
N LEU A 161 -2.76 2.58 2.15
CA LEU A 161 -2.56 3.63 3.15
C LEU A 161 -1.30 3.41 3.99
N TYR A 162 -1.04 2.17 4.42
CA TYR A 162 0.20 1.83 5.13
C TYR A 162 1.44 2.08 4.25
N ALA A 163 1.42 1.65 2.98
CA ALA A 163 2.54 1.86 2.07
C ALA A 163 2.81 3.36 1.82
N TYR A 164 1.75 4.17 1.69
CA TYR A 164 1.90 5.62 1.59
C TYR A 164 2.43 6.24 2.89
N ASP A 165 2.02 5.74 4.06
CA ASP A 165 2.60 6.17 5.35
C ASP A 165 4.10 5.88 5.42
N GLU A 166 4.55 4.71 4.94
CA GLU A 166 5.98 4.38 4.88
C GLU A 166 6.75 5.31 3.94
N ALA A 167 6.18 5.68 2.79
CA ALA A 167 6.77 6.69 1.92
C ALA A 167 6.88 8.05 2.63
N LEU A 168 5.82 8.48 3.32
CA LEU A 168 5.77 9.77 4.02
C LEU A 168 6.62 9.83 5.29
N LYS A 169 7.00 8.68 5.87
CA LYS A 169 8.02 8.62 6.94
C LYS A 169 9.42 8.91 6.41
N ILE A 170 9.68 8.62 5.14
CA ILE A 170 10.98 8.86 4.49
C ILE A 170 11.05 10.30 3.99
N ASP A 171 10.02 10.75 3.29
CA ASP A 171 9.85 12.14 2.86
C ASP A 171 8.40 12.57 3.11
N SER A 172 8.19 13.36 4.16
CA SER A 172 6.87 13.84 4.57
C SER A 172 6.18 14.72 3.55
N ASN A 173 6.92 15.26 2.59
CA ASN A 173 6.43 16.14 1.54
C ASN A 173 6.39 15.45 0.17
N PHE A 174 6.63 14.13 0.08
CA PHE A 174 6.63 13.41 -1.18
C PHE A 174 5.26 13.51 -1.87
N PRO A 175 5.14 14.24 -2.99
CA PRO A 175 3.85 14.76 -3.45
C PRO A 175 2.89 13.67 -3.92
N ILE A 176 3.41 12.61 -4.53
CA ILE A 176 2.59 11.51 -5.02
C ILE A 176 2.07 10.66 -3.87
N ALA A 177 2.88 10.38 -2.84
CA ALA A 177 2.40 9.67 -1.66
C ALA A 177 1.33 10.48 -0.90
N LEU A 178 1.53 11.79 -0.74
CA LEU A 178 0.55 12.68 -0.11
C LEU A 178 -0.79 12.66 -0.85
N GLY A 179 -0.76 12.88 -2.16
CA GLY A 179 -1.97 12.91 -2.98
C GLY A 179 -2.66 11.55 -3.06
N ASN A 180 -1.92 10.46 -3.24
CA ASN A 180 -2.51 9.12 -3.33
C ASN A 180 -3.08 8.67 -1.98
N LYS A 181 -2.40 8.96 -0.87
CA LYS A 181 -2.96 8.74 0.47
C LYS A 181 -4.27 9.51 0.65
N ALA A 182 -4.31 10.77 0.23
CA ALA A 182 -5.50 11.60 0.34
C ALA A 182 -6.66 11.08 -0.53
N MET A 183 -6.39 10.58 -1.73
CA MET A 183 -7.40 9.92 -2.57
C MET A 183 -7.94 8.64 -1.92
N ALA A 184 -7.05 7.80 -1.36
CA ALA A 184 -7.46 6.60 -0.63
C ALA A 184 -8.30 6.95 0.61
N MET A 185 -7.93 7.98 1.37
CA MET A 185 -8.71 8.48 2.50
C MET A 185 -10.09 8.98 2.06
N ARG A 186 -10.18 9.73 0.95
CA ARG A 186 -11.46 10.16 0.36
C ARG A 186 -12.34 8.97 -0.04
N PHE A 187 -11.75 7.88 -0.52
CA PHE A 187 -12.50 6.66 -0.81
C PHE A 187 -13.14 6.06 0.46
N PHE A 188 -12.39 6.01 1.56
CA PHE A 188 -12.90 5.50 2.84
C PHE A 188 -13.85 6.46 3.58
N ALA A 189 -13.87 7.74 3.23
CA ALA A 189 -14.71 8.75 3.88
C ALA A 189 -16.20 8.36 3.91
N ASP A 190 -16.73 7.82 2.81
CA ASP A 190 -18.14 7.50 2.70
C ASP A 190 -18.59 6.34 3.62
N ILE A 191 -17.66 5.46 4.04
CA ILE A 191 -17.95 4.36 4.97
C ILE A 191 -17.45 4.62 6.41
N SER A 192 -16.89 5.81 6.65
CA SER A 192 -16.27 6.17 7.92
C SER A 192 -17.23 6.70 9.00
N GLY A 193 -18.53 6.78 8.69
CA GLY A 193 -19.56 7.25 9.62
C GLY A 193 -19.30 8.67 10.13
N GLU A 194 -19.15 8.83 11.45
CA GLU A 194 -18.91 10.13 12.09
C GLU A 194 -17.61 10.81 11.64
N TYR A 195 -16.64 10.06 11.10
CA TYR A 195 -15.37 10.63 10.62
C TYR A 195 -15.42 11.16 9.19
N ARG A 196 -16.57 11.06 8.50
CA ARG A 196 -16.69 11.39 7.08
C ARG A 196 -16.28 12.83 6.77
N GLU A 197 -16.81 13.79 7.52
CA GLU A 197 -16.45 15.21 7.34
C GLU A 197 -14.95 15.44 7.59
N ALA A 198 -14.42 14.92 8.70
CA ALA A 198 -13.02 15.05 9.06
C ALA A 198 -12.08 14.47 7.99
N MET A 199 -12.42 13.31 7.42
CA MET A 199 -11.68 12.70 6.32
C MET A 199 -11.67 13.57 5.08
N HIS A 200 -12.81 14.12 4.66
CA HIS A 200 -12.86 14.98 3.49
C HIS A 200 -12.03 16.26 3.68
N ILE A 201 -12.12 16.88 4.86
CA ILE A 201 -11.32 18.05 5.22
C ILE A 201 -9.83 17.72 5.12
N LYS A 202 -9.38 16.64 5.78
CA LYS A 202 -7.97 16.25 5.77
C LYS A 202 -7.49 15.87 4.37
N SER A 203 -8.29 15.12 3.61
CA SER A 203 -7.97 14.73 2.24
C SER A 203 -7.83 15.95 1.33
N SER A 204 -8.73 16.93 1.44
CA SER A 204 -8.62 18.17 0.67
C SER A 204 -7.35 18.96 1.01
N GLN A 205 -7.00 19.07 2.29
CA GLN A 205 -5.77 19.75 2.74
C GLN A 205 -4.51 19.07 2.20
N MET A 206 -4.47 17.73 2.28
CA MET A 206 -3.35 16.93 1.75
C MET A 206 -3.23 17.04 0.23
N LEU A 207 -4.34 16.98 -0.51
CA LEU A 207 -4.35 17.18 -1.96
C LEU A 207 -3.85 18.57 -2.34
N LYS A 208 -4.30 19.63 -1.66
CA LYS A 208 -3.83 21.01 -1.89
C LYS A 208 -2.32 21.13 -1.68
N SER A 209 -1.82 20.59 -0.56
CA SER A 209 -0.38 20.57 -0.27
C SER A 209 0.42 19.77 -1.31
N ALA A 210 -0.09 18.63 -1.77
CA ALA A 210 0.53 17.85 -2.84
C ALA A 210 0.56 18.63 -4.18
N SER A 211 -0.55 19.30 -4.54
CA SER A 211 -0.70 20.11 -5.75
C SER A 211 0.24 21.32 -5.82
N GLU A 212 0.59 21.88 -4.67
CA GLU A 212 1.50 23.03 -4.55
C GLU A 212 3.00 22.62 -4.59
N ASN A 213 3.30 21.33 -4.42
CA ASN A 213 4.68 20.86 -4.44
C ASN A 213 5.26 20.92 -5.87
N LYS A 214 6.40 21.59 -6.03
CA LYS A 214 7.13 21.76 -7.30
C LYS A 214 7.52 20.44 -7.98
N ASP A 215 7.73 19.38 -7.19
CA ASP A 215 8.19 18.08 -7.68
C ASP A 215 7.02 17.16 -8.08
N LEU A 216 5.77 17.60 -7.94
CA LEU A 216 4.59 16.84 -8.35
C LEU A 216 4.66 16.41 -9.82
N VAL A 217 4.98 17.34 -10.72
CA VAL A 217 5.06 17.04 -12.15
C VAL A 217 6.26 16.14 -12.47
N LYS A 218 7.37 16.27 -11.72
CA LYS A 218 8.54 15.40 -11.86
C LYS A 218 8.18 13.93 -11.60
N PHE A 219 7.41 13.66 -10.55
CA PHE A 219 7.13 12.28 -10.12
C PHE A 219 5.82 11.69 -10.63
N GLY A 220 4.77 12.49 -10.84
CA GLY A 220 3.45 12.01 -11.28
C GLY A 220 2.96 12.60 -12.60
N GLY A 221 3.74 13.51 -13.20
CA GLY A 221 3.36 14.18 -14.44
C GLY A 221 2.15 15.11 -14.31
N ILE A 222 1.71 15.62 -15.45
CA ILE A 222 0.58 16.56 -15.53
C ILE A 222 -0.74 15.83 -15.20
N ALA A 223 -0.83 14.53 -15.50
CA ALA A 223 -2.02 13.73 -15.24
C ALA A 223 -2.33 13.63 -13.73
N ALA A 224 -1.33 13.36 -12.89
CA ALA A 224 -1.51 13.34 -11.43
C ALA A 224 -1.97 14.70 -10.91
N LYS A 225 -1.34 15.79 -11.36
CA LYS A 225 -1.74 17.16 -10.97
C LYS A 225 -3.21 17.44 -11.28
N LYS A 226 -3.65 17.14 -12.50
CA LYS A 226 -5.05 17.30 -12.91
C LYS A 226 -5.99 16.40 -12.10
N GLY A 227 -5.57 15.18 -11.79
CA GLY A 227 -6.31 14.25 -10.94
C GLY A 227 -6.55 14.83 -9.54
N PHE A 228 -5.51 15.36 -8.90
CA PHE A 228 -5.62 15.97 -7.58
C PHE A 228 -6.50 17.23 -7.59
N GLU A 229 -6.35 18.09 -8.59
CA GLU A 229 -7.20 19.28 -8.77
C GLU A 229 -8.68 18.92 -8.95
N ASN A 230 -8.96 17.88 -9.74
CA ASN A 230 -10.33 17.37 -9.92
C ASN A 230 -10.91 16.85 -8.60
N GLU A 231 -10.16 16.06 -7.83
CA GLU A 231 -10.66 15.53 -6.55
C GLU A 231 -10.88 16.63 -5.52
N ILE A 232 -10.02 17.65 -5.47
CA ILE A 232 -10.26 18.85 -4.63
C ILE A 232 -11.62 19.47 -4.99
N GLN A 233 -11.91 19.64 -6.28
CA GLN A 233 -13.20 20.20 -6.73
C GLN A 233 -14.37 19.29 -6.36
N GLN A 234 -14.22 17.96 -6.42
CA GLN A 234 -15.28 17.04 -6.02
C GLN A 234 -15.55 17.12 -4.52
N ILE A 235 -14.50 17.17 -3.69
CA ILE A 235 -14.65 17.35 -2.24
C ILE A 235 -15.33 18.69 -1.94
N GLU A 236 -14.91 19.78 -2.59
CA GLU A 236 -15.50 21.11 -2.39
C GLU A 236 -17.00 21.18 -2.68
N LYS A 237 -17.52 20.36 -3.61
CA LYS A 237 -18.96 20.30 -3.92
C LYS A 237 -19.79 19.65 -2.80
N LEU A 238 -19.16 18.89 -1.90
CA LEU A 238 -19.84 18.25 -0.78
C LEU A 238 -20.14 19.22 0.37
N PHE A 239 -19.56 20.43 0.35
CA PHE A 239 -19.69 21.41 1.43
C PHE A 239 -20.28 22.72 0.90
N GLU A 240 -21.41 23.14 1.45
CA GLU A 240 -21.98 24.46 1.15
C GLU A 240 -21.02 25.59 1.55
N ASP A 241 -20.45 25.49 2.76
CA ASP A 241 -19.43 26.41 3.24
C ASP A 241 -18.02 25.82 3.08
N LYS A 242 -17.33 26.23 2.02
CA LYS A 242 -15.95 25.78 1.72
C LYS A 242 -14.92 26.17 2.78
N ARG A 243 -15.20 27.15 3.65
CA ARG A 243 -14.27 27.57 4.73
C ARG A 243 -14.04 26.43 5.73
N VAL A 244 -14.97 25.48 5.81
CA VAL A 244 -14.85 24.27 6.62
C VAL A 244 -13.61 23.44 6.26
N LEU A 245 -13.21 23.42 4.99
CA LEU A 245 -12.04 22.65 4.52
C LEU A 245 -10.70 23.20 5.04
N SER A 246 -10.68 24.44 5.52
CA SER A 246 -9.50 25.05 6.14
C SER A 246 -9.49 24.92 7.67
N LYS A 247 -10.49 24.25 8.28
CA LYS A 247 -10.53 24.05 9.72
C LYS A 247 -9.37 23.17 10.19
N ASN A 248 -8.78 23.57 11.31
CA ASN A 248 -7.89 22.70 12.07
C ASN A 248 -8.73 21.77 12.96
N LEU A 249 -8.68 20.47 12.69
CA LEU A 249 -9.42 19.47 13.43
C LEU A 249 -8.74 19.21 14.78
N LYS A 250 -9.54 19.15 15.85
CA LYS A 250 -9.04 18.84 17.19
C LYS A 250 -9.20 17.35 17.45
N HIS A 251 -8.10 16.72 17.87
CA HIS A 251 -8.07 15.30 18.24
C HIS A 251 -7.65 15.18 19.71
N PRO A 252 -8.59 14.91 20.63
CA PRO A 252 -8.26 14.72 22.03
C PRO A 252 -7.25 13.57 22.19
N LYS A 253 -6.11 13.86 22.81
CA LYS A 253 -5.12 12.82 23.13
C LYS A 253 -5.70 11.88 24.16
N TYR A 254 -5.36 10.60 24.05
CA TYR A 254 -5.75 9.64 25.06
C TYR A 254 -4.99 9.86 26.37
N ASP A 255 -5.67 9.70 27.51
CA ASP A 255 -5.04 9.66 28.83
C ASP A 255 -4.91 8.23 29.30
N LEU A 256 -3.67 7.78 29.55
CA LEU A 256 -3.41 6.44 30.07
C LEU A 256 -3.15 6.44 31.58
N SER A 257 -3.19 7.59 32.26
CA SER A 257 -2.72 7.75 33.65
C SER A 257 -3.35 6.73 34.62
N TYR A 258 -4.64 6.44 34.45
CA TYR A 258 -5.46 5.55 35.27
C TYR A 258 -5.32 4.06 34.94
N MET A 259 -4.58 3.70 33.89
CA MET A 259 -4.45 2.31 33.42
C MET A 259 -3.33 1.53 34.11
N THR A 260 -3.51 0.21 34.22
CA THR A 260 -2.48 -0.74 34.67
C THR A 260 -1.29 -0.77 33.71
N LYS A 261 -0.17 -1.37 34.14
CA LYS A 261 1.03 -1.54 33.29
C LYS A 261 0.72 -2.30 31.99
N PHE A 262 -0.12 -3.34 32.06
CA PHE A 262 -0.46 -4.12 30.89
C PHE A 262 -1.41 -3.37 29.95
N GLU A 263 -2.41 -2.67 30.47
CA GLU A 263 -3.31 -1.86 29.64
C GLU A 263 -2.55 -0.75 28.88
N LYS A 264 -1.61 -0.05 29.55
CA LYS A 264 -0.71 0.91 28.91
C LYS A 264 0.06 0.28 27.75
N PHE A 265 0.71 -0.85 28.03
CA PHE A 265 1.43 -1.61 27.02
C PHE A 265 0.51 -2.04 25.87
N TYR A 266 -0.69 -2.53 26.16
CA TYR A 266 -1.66 -2.98 25.17
C TYR A 266 -2.06 -1.85 24.22
N ILE A 267 -2.44 -0.68 24.76
CA ILE A 267 -2.83 0.48 23.96
C ILE A 267 -1.66 0.96 23.10
N GLU A 268 -0.47 1.12 23.69
CA GLU A 268 0.72 1.59 22.96
C GLU A 268 1.17 0.60 21.88
N PHE A 269 1.19 -0.69 22.18
CA PHE A 269 1.52 -1.75 21.23
C PHE A 269 0.51 -1.78 20.08
N CYS A 270 -0.79 -1.81 20.38
CA CYS A 270 -1.84 -1.87 19.36
C CYS A 270 -1.87 -0.60 18.51
N SER A 271 -1.69 0.58 19.11
CA SER A 271 -1.63 1.86 18.38
C SER A 271 -0.40 1.92 17.46
N LYS A 272 0.78 1.52 17.96
CA LYS A 272 2.01 1.45 17.15
C LYS A 272 1.87 0.57 15.92
N HIS A 273 1.14 -0.54 16.05
CA HIS A 273 0.93 -1.52 14.98
C HIS A 273 -0.40 -1.35 14.24
N LYS A 274 -1.14 -0.26 14.47
CA LYS A 274 -2.44 0.04 13.83
C LYS A 274 -3.44 -1.13 13.91
N LEU A 275 -3.57 -1.72 15.09
CA LEU A 275 -4.40 -2.90 15.34
C LEU A 275 -5.82 -2.57 15.83
N PHE A 276 -6.23 -1.31 15.86
CA PHE A 276 -7.61 -0.95 16.19
C PHE A 276 -8.46 -0.86 14.92
N LEU A 277 -9.66 -1.44 14.97
CA LEU A 277 -10.63 -1.45 13.88
C LEU A 277 -11.45 -0.16 13.91
N ASN A 278 -10.87 0.91 13.39
CA ASN A 278 -11.55 2.18 13.20
C ASN A 278 -11.22 2.76 11.82
N PHE A 279 -12.09 3.65 11.35
CA PHE A 279 -11.81 4.51 10.21
C PHE A 279 -11.18 5.84 10.65
N HIS A 280 -10.64 5.97 11.86
CA HIS A 280 -9.94 7.19 12.27
C HIS A 280 -8.50 7.20 11.73
N ILE A 281 -8.36 7.22 10.40
CA ILE A 281 -7.07 7.05 9.68
C ILE A 281 -6.33 8.37 9.40
N HIS A 282 -6.94 9.51 9.77
CA HIS A 282 -6.44 10.84 9.40
C HIS A 282 -5.57 11.50 10.48
N GLU A 283 -5.55 10.96 11.69
CA GLU A 283 -4.69 11.39 12.79
C GLU A 283 -4.38 10.18 13.69
N ASP A 284 -3.09 9.98 13.96
CA ASP A 284 -2.63 8.90 14.82
C ASP A 284 -2.47 9.46 16.26
N LYS A 285 -2.73 8.65 17.30
CA LYS A 285 -2.52 9.00 18.73
C LYS A 285 -3.57 9.95 19.34
N CYS A 286 -4.83 9.62 19.15
CA CYS A 286 -5.95 10.24 19.85
C CYS A 286 -6.93 9.20 20.40
N GLU A 287 -7.89 9.61 21.24
CA GLU A 287 -8.91 8.72 21.82
C GLU A 287 -9.65 7.91 20.74
N ALA A 288 -10.02 8.53 19.62
CA ALA A 288 -10.71 7.85 18.52
C ALA A 288 -9.86 6.78 17.81
N SER A 289 -8.53 6.84 17.93
CA SER A 289 -7.61 5.89 17.28
C SER A 289 -7.36 4.61 18.09
N ILE A 290 -7.80 4.56 19.36
CA ILE A 290 -7.54 3.44 20.29
C ILE A 290 -8.81 2.63 20.64
N VAL A 291 -9.81 2.70 19.78
CA VAL A 291 -11.11 2.03 19.93
C VAL A 291 -11.50 1.30 18.64
N ASP A 292 -12.46 0.38 18.75
CA ASP A 292 -13.01 -0.41 17.63
C ASP A 292 -14.47 -0.02 17.27
N PRO A 293 -14.75 1.22 16.86
CA PRO A 293 -16.08 1.70 16.52
C PRO A 293 -16.58 1.15 15.19
N ILE A 294 -15.76 0.44 14.40
CA ILE A 294 -16.16 0.00 13.07
C ILE A 294 -17.50 -0.74 13.11
N PHE A 295 -18.38 -0.34 12.21
CA PHE A 295 -19.64 -1.00 11.93
C PHE A 295 -19.92 -0.82 10.45
N ILE A 296 -20.32 -1.89 9.78
CA ILE A 296 -20.66 -1.84 8.36
C ILE A 296 -22.11 -1.41 8.28
N SER A 297 -22.39 -0.29 7.61
CA SER A 297 -23.76 0.14 7.34
C SER A 297 -24.47 -0.92 6.49
N MET A 298 -25.53 -1.50 7.05
CA MET A 298 -26.32 -2.56 6.40
C MET A 298 -27.63 -1.99 5.88
N VAL A 299 -28.01 -2.39 4.67
CA VAL A 299 -29.31 -2.07 4.08
C VAL A 299 -30.19 -3.30 4.17
N THR A 300 -31.40 -3.16 4.72
CA THR A 300 -32.39 -4.24 4.83
C THR A 300 -33.76 -3.73 4.37
N PRO A 301 -34.67 -4.60 3.91
CA PRO A 301 -36.04 -4.21 3.59
C PRO A 301 -36.72 -3.54 4.79
N ILE A 302 -37.62 -2.59 4.51
CA ILE A 302 -38.38 -1.89 5.56
C ILE A 302 -39.20 -2.93 6.34
N GLY A 303 -39.03 -2.96 7.66
CA GLY A 303 -39.73 -3.89 8.55
C GLY A 303 -39.01 -5.21 8.82
N ASP A 304 -37.90 -5.50 8.13
CA ASP A 304 -37.12 -6.73 8.34
C ASP A 304 -36.03 -6.52 9.41
N SER A 305 -36.46 -6.42 10.66
CA SER A 305 -35.54 -6.33 11.80
C SER A 305 -34.83 -7.65 12.07
N GLU A 306 -35.37 -8.80 11.64
CA GLU A 306 -34.79 -10.11 11.91
C GLU A 306 -33.49 -10.30 11.14
N THR A 307 -33.50 -10.00 9.83
CA THR A 307 -32.29 -10.06 9.00
C THR A 307 -31.22 -9.11 9.53
N TYR A 308 -31.58 -7.86 9.84
CA TYR A 308 -30.65 -6.90 10.45
C TYR A 308 -30.01 -7.47 11.73
N ASN A 309 -30.83 -7.97 12.66
CA ASN A 309 -30.35 -8.50 13.93
C ASN A 309 -29.44 -9.71 13.75
N ASN A 310 -29.76 -10.60 12.81
CA ASN A 310 -28.95 -11.78 12.53
C ASN A 310 -27.60 -11.40 11.92
N ILE A 311 -27.58 -10.46 10.98
CA ILE A 311 -26.34 -10.01 10.33
C ILE A 311 -25.48 -9.19 11.31
N ALA A 312 -26.09 -8.30 12.11
CA ALA A 312 -25.38 -7.54 13.14
C ALA A 312 -24.69 -8.43 14.18
N LYS A 313 -25.29 -9.58 14.55
CA LYS A 313 -24.64 -10.57 15.43
C LYS A 313 -23.35 -11.12 14.83
N TYR A 314 -23.31 -11.39 13.52
CA TYR A 314 -22.08 -11.84 12.86
C TYR A 314 -20.97 -10.78 12.90
N ILE A 315 -21.31 -9.50 12.67
CA ILE A 315 -20.34 -8.40 12.80
C ILE A 315 -19.79 -8.33 14.23
N ASN A 316 -20.66 -8.42 15.24
CA ASN A 316 -20.24 -8.40 16.64
C ASN A 316 -19.30 -9.57 16.96
N GLN A 317 -19.62 -10.78 16.48
CA GLN A 317 -18.76 -11.94 16.66
C GLN A 317 -17.39 -11.76 15.99
N ILE A 318 -17.35 -11.24 14.77
CA ILE A 318 -16.09 -10.92 14.08
C ILE A 318 -15.25 -9.94 14.89
N LYS A 319 -15.87 -8.89 15.45
CA LYS A 319 -15.18 -7.88 16.27
C LYS A 319 -14.68 -8.47 17.58
N GLU A 320 -15.49 -9.30 18.24
CA GLU A 320 -15.11 -9.99 19.48
C GLU A 320 -13.89 -10.89 19.25
N ASP A 321 -13.94 -11.76 18.24
CA ASP A 321 -12.85 -12.66 17.91
C ASP A 321 -11.57 -11.89 17.55
N TYR A 322 -11.71 -10.78 16.82
CA TYR A 322 -10.57 -9.91 16.50
C TYR A 322 -9.96 -9.27 17.77
N ALA A 323 -10.80 -8.77 18.68
CA ALA A 323 -10.34 -8.19 19.94
C ALA A 323 -9.62 -9.22 20.81
N ILE A 324 -10.10 -10.47 20.83
CA ILE A 324 -9.43 -11.60 21.48
C ILE A 324 -8.11 -11.93 20.80
N ALA A 325 -8.07 -12.03 19.48
CA ALA A 325 -6.83 -12.29 18.74
C ALA A 325 -5.77 -11.20 19.02
N ARG A 326 -6.18 -9.92 19.04
CA ARG A 326 -5.32 -8.79 19.40
C ARG A 326 -4.83 -8.85 20.84
N LEU A 327 -5.69 -9.24 21.78
CA LEU A 327 -5.31 -9.45 23.19
C LEU A 327 -4.26 -10.55 23.34
N LEU A 328 -4.48 -11.71 22.71
CA LEU A 328 -3.54 -12.82 22.71
C LEU A 328 -2.18 -12.41 22.13
N LEU A 329 -2.18 -11.66 21.03
CA LEU A 329 -0.97 -11.09 20.44
C LEU A 329 -0.25 -10.18 21.44
N ALA A 330 -0.93 -9.22 22.05
CA ALA A 330 -0.32 -8.32 23.02
C ALA A 330 0.24 -9.08 24.24
N GLN A 331 -0.50 -10.05 24.78
CA GLN A 331 -0.04 -10.89 25.88
C GLN A 331 1.21 -11.70 25.50
N SER A 332 1.31 -12.18 24.26
CA SER A 332 2.51 -12.89 23.78
C SER A 332 3.77 -12.03 23.81
N GLN A 333 3.63 -10.70 23.74
CA GLN A 333 4.71 -9.73 23.72
C GLN A 333 5.00 -9.10 25.09
N PHE A 334 4.10 -9.26 26.07
CA PHE A 334 4.23 -8.65 27.39
C PHE A 334 4.76 -9.64 28.43
N LYS A 335 6.01 -9.45 28.87
CA LYS A 335 6.63 -10.33 29.87
C LYS A 335 5.96 -10.20 31.23
N ARG A 336 5.55 -11.34 31.79
CA ARG A 336 4.94 -11.43 33.12
C ARG A 336 5.47 -12.62 33.88
N GLU A 337 5.76 -12.40 35.16
CA GLU A 337 6.29 -13.44 36.05
C GLU A 337 5.31 -14.61 36.23
N ASP A 338 4.01 -14.34 36.27
CA ASP A 338 2.99 -15.38 36.38
C ASP A 338 2.97 -16.29 35.15
N LEU A 339 3.01 -15.74 33.93
CA LEU A 339 3.12 -16.51 32.70
C LEU A 339 4.43 -17.29 32.62
N ASP A 340 5.55 -16.72 33.06
CA ASP A 340 6.83 -17.43 33.13
C ASP A 340 6.74 -18.64 34.06
N ASN A 341 6.12 -18.47 35.22
CA ASN A 341 5.95 -19.52 36.21
C ASN A 341 4.94 -20.59 35.78
N ILE A 342 3.84 -20.20 35.11
CA ILE A 342 2.88 -21.13 34.50
C ILE A 342 3.55 -21.92 33.37
N SER A 343 4.33 -21.25 32.51
CA SER A 343 5.01 -21.91 31.39
C SER A 343 5.96 -23.00 31.85
N LYS A 344 6.63 -22.83 33.00
CA LYS A 344 7.52 -23.86 33.61
C LYS A 344 6.77 -25.11 34.10
N ARG A 345 5.44 -25.07 34.23
CA ARG A 345 4.62 -26.23 34.62
C ARG A 345 4.36 -27.20 33.46
N THR A 346 4.75 -26.83 32.24
CA THR A 346 4.60 -27.67 31.05
C THR A 346 5.98 -28.05 30.52
N THR A 347 6.21 -29.35 30.29
CA THR A 347 7.45 -29.85 29.67
C THR A 347 7.23 -30.10 28.19
N PHE A 348 8.16 -29.67 27.35
CA PHE A 348 8.17 -29.92 25.91
C PHE A 348 9.34 -30.83 25.53
N VAL A 349 9.14 -31.70 24.55
CA VAL A 349 10.21 -32.56 24.02
C VAL A 349 11.15 -31.71 23.16
N ASN A 350 12.46 -31.84 23.36
CA ASN A 350 13.46 -31.19 22.50
C ASN A 350 13.65 -32.02 21.21
N THR A 351 13.24 -31.44 20.09
CA THR A 351 13.27 -32.04 18.75
C THR A 351 14.54 -31.72 17.96
N LEU A 352 15.48 -30.94 18.51
CA LEU A 352 16.73 -30.48 17.86
C LEU A 352 16.54 -29.71 16.54
N ASP A 353 15.33 -29.22 16.28
CA ASP A 353 14.95 -28.45 15.09
C ASP A 353 14.90 -26.93 15.37
N TYR A 354 15.40 -26.50 16.54
CA TYR A 354 15.35 -25.11 17.02
C TYR A 354 13.94 -24.54 17.19
N SER A 355 12.90 -25.38 17.18
CA SER A 355 11.53 -24.96 17.44
C SER A 355 11.38 -24.47 18.88
N MET A 356 10.83 -23.26 19.03
CA MET A 356 10.55 -22.71 20.35
C MET A 356 9.14 -23.07 20.82
N PHE A 357 9.04 -23.57 22.05
CA PHE A 357 7.77 -23.85 22.72
C PHE A 357 7.77 -23.24 24.11
N ASN A 358 6.76 -22.42 24.40
CA ASN A 358 6.43 -21.88 25.71
C ASN A 358 5.04 -21.21 25.62
N ILE A 359 4.53 -20.73 26.74
CA ILE A 359 3.19 -20.10 26.78
C ILE A 359 3.07 -18.87 25.86
N TYR A 360 4.12 -18.05 25.73
CA TYR A 360 4.11 -16.87 24.86
C TYR A 360 4.05 -17.27 23.38
N VAL A 361 4.82 -18.28 22.98
CA VAL A 361 4.74 -18.83 21.61
C VAL A 361 3.35 -19.43 21.36
N GLY A 362 2.77 -20.10 22.36
CA GLY A 362 1.39 -20.59 22.31
C GLY A 362 0.37 -19.47 22.09
N LEU A 363 0.46 -18.38 22.87
CA LEU A 363 -0.40 -17.20 22.73
C LEU A 363 -0.29 -16.56 21.34
N LEU A 364 0.92 -16.42 20.80
CA LEU A 364 1.15 -15.90 19.46
C LEU A 364 0.52 -16.79 18.38
N LYS A 365 0.72 -18.12 18.47
CA LYS A 365 0.11 -19.08 17.56
C LYS A 365 -1.42 -19.04 17.64
N SER A 366 -1.98 -18.92 18.85
CA SER A 366 -3.43 -18.78 19.06
C SER A 366 -3.98 -17.48 18.50
N ALA A 367 -3.27 -16.36 18.65
CA ALA A 367 -3.66 -15.09 18.03
C ALA A 367 -3.75 -15.22 16.50
N PHE A 368 -2.77 -15.89 15.88
CA PHE A 368 -2.77 -16.15 14.44
C PHE A 368 -3.89 -17.09 14.00
N LYS A 369 -4.14 -18.17 14.75
CA LYS A 369 -5.26 -19.07 14.47
C LYS A 369 -6.58 -18.30 14.48
N GLU A 370 -6.76 -17.42 15.46
CA GLU A 370 -8.03 -16.71 15.61
C GLU A 370 -8.24 -15.63 14.55
N THR A 371 -7.18 -14.95 14.09
CA THR A 371 -7.31 -14.08 12.91
C THR A 371 -7.66 -14.83 11.64
N TYR A 372 -7.16 -16.06 11.44
CA TYR A 372 -7.57 -16.88 10.29
C TYR A 372 -9.03 -17.33 10.39
N ASN A 373 -9.49 -17.73 11.58
CA ASN A 373 -10.87 -18.15 11.80
C ASN A 373 -11.90 -17.04 11.52
N ILE A 374 -11.49 -15.77 11.57
CA ILE A 374 -12.36 -14.63 11.24
C ILE A 374 -12.69 -14.59 9.75
N LEU A 375 -11.79 -15.05 8.86
CA LEU A 375 -12.01 -15.01 7.41
C LEU A 375 -13.23 -15.83 6.99
N ASP A 376 -13.44 -16.99 7.61
CA ASP A 376 -14.64 -17.82 7.37
C ASP A 376 -15.92 -17.12 7.82
N LYS A 377 -15.85 -16.36 8.92
CA LYS A 377 -16.99 -15.58 9.42
C LYS A 377 -17.32 -14.41 8.49
N ILE A 378 -16.30 -13.75 7.95
CA ILE A 378 -16.45 -12.72 6.91
C ILE A 378 -17.10 -13.33 5.66
N SER A 379 -16.62 -14.49 5.19
CA SER A 379 -17.22 -15.19 4.05
C SER A 379 -18.69 -15.50 4.29
N ARG A 380 -19.04 -16.01 5.48
CA ARG A 380 -20.42 -16.28 5.85
C ARG A 380 -21.27 -15.02 5.92
N PHE A 381 -20.75 -13.94 6.51
CA PHE A 381 -21.41 -12.64 6.53
C PHE A 381 -21.74 -12.14 5.12
N ILE A 382 -20.75 -12.15 4.20
CA ILE A 382 -20.92 -11.71 2.81
C ILE A 382 -22.00 -12.56 2.13
N LYS A 383 -21.93 -13.89 2.28
CA LYS A 383 -22.91 -14.81 1.71
C LYS A 383 -24.33 -14.52 2.20
N GLU A 384 -24.52 -14.31 3.50
CA GLU A 384 -25.86 -14.07 4.04
C GLU A 384 -26.38 -12.66 3.72
N TYR A 385 -25.50 -11.66 3.62
CA TYR A 385 -25.89 -10.28 3.29
C TYR A 385 -26.30 -10.08 1.83
N TYR A 386 -25.69 -10.84 0.90
CA TYR A 386 -25.98 -10.76 -0.54
C TYR A 386 -26.90 -11.88 -1.07
N LYS A 387 -27.51 -12.68 -0.18
CA LYS A 387 -28.65 -13.53 -0.55
C LYS A 387 -29.90 -12.68 -0.75
#